data_AF-A0A830BFZ1-F1
#
_entry.id   AF-A0A830BFZ1-F1
#
_cell.length_a   1.000
_cell.length_b   1.000
_cell.length_c   1.000
_cell.angle_alpha   90.00
_cell.angle_beta   90.00
_cell.angle_gamma   90.00
#
_symmetry.space_group_name_H-M   'P 1'
#
loop_
_entity.id
_entity.type
_entity.pdbx_description
1 polymer ?
#
loop_
_entity_poly.entity_id
_entity_poly.type
_entity_poly.pdbx_seq_one_letter_code
_entity_poly.pdbx_strand_id
1 'polypeptide(L)'
;MISWYGATDDRVTQYCIWDTYTSKNQALDFINNIAMPHPWYRAICVDNRAVGSISVTPNSSNDRCRAELGYVLAYEHWGKGIAHKCSKICGFKYFPRMALFREA
;
A
#
# COMPACT_ATOMS: atom_id res chain seq x y z
N MET A 1 -10.24 6.68 11.46
CA MET A 1 -8.94 6.63 12.17
C MET A 1 -8.21 5.42 11.62
N ILE A 2 -7.02 5.61 11.02
CA ILE A 2 -6.19 4.50 10.51
C ILE A 2 -5.90 3.59 11.71
N SER A 3 -6.22 2.30 11.61
CA SER A 3 -6.01 1.36 12.71
C SER A 3 -4.51 1.25 12.96
N TRP A 4 -4.09 1.78 14.11
CA TRP A 4 -2.71 1.88 14.56
C TRP A 4 -1.97 0.53 14.66
N TYR A 5 -2.72 -0.57 14.72
CA TYR A 5 -2.21 -1.90 15.09
C TYR A 5 -1.30 -2.55 14.05
N GLY A 6 -1.37 -2.18 12.78
CA GLY A 6 -0.60 -2.85 11.73
C GLY A 6 0.88 -2.48 11.72
N ALA A 7 1.26 -1.24 12.04
CA ALA A 7 2.64 -0.77 11.94
C ALA A 7 3.39 -0.77 13.29
N THR A 8 2.71 -1.10 14.38
CA THR A 8 3.28 -1.27 15.73
C THR A 8 3.46 -2.75 16.11
N ASP A 9 3.27 -3.66 15.16
CA ASP A 9 3.37 -5.11 15.36
C ASP A 9 4.56 -5.65 14.56
N ASP A 10 5.59 -6.14 15.27
CA ASP A 10 6.81 -6.68 14.68
C ASP A 10 6.52 -7.82 13.68
N ARG A 11 5.42 -8.56 13.87
CA ARG A 11 5.03 -9.64 12.95
C ARG A 11 4.69 -9.09 11.57
N VAL A 12 4.22 -7.85 11.49
CA VAL A 12 3.85 -7.17 10.25
C VAL A 12 5.04 -6.45 9.63
N THR A 13 5.84 -5.76 10.44
CA THR A 13 6.95 -4.91 9.97
C THR A 13 8.24 -5.66 9.69
N GLN A 14 8.42 -6.90 10.17
CA GLN A 14 9.60 -7.73 9.85
C GLN A 14 9.83 -7.94 8.34
N TYR A 15 8.80 -7.74 7.50
CA TYR A 15 8.87 -7.84 6.04
C TYR A 15 8.87 -6.47 5.34
N CYS A 16 8.81 -5.38 6.10
CA CYS A 16 8.81 -4.01 5.59
C CYS A 16 10.24 -3.47 5.53
N ILE A 17 10.45 -2.46 4.68
CA ILE A 17 11.74 -1.74 4.58
C ILE A 17 11.96 -0.75 5.73
N TRP A 18 11.02 -0.66 6.67
CA TRP A 18 11.04 0.26 7.82
C TRP A 18 10.74 -0.50 9.11
N ASP A 19 11.25 0.03 10.21
CA ASP A 19 11.07 -0.54 11.55
C ASP A 19 9.66 -0.31 12.10
N THR A 20 9.29 -1.15 13.07
CA THR A 20 8.07 -1.02 13.85
C THR A 20 7.94 0.37 14.45
N TYR A 21 6.79 1.01 14.22
CA TYR A 21 6.51 2.31 14.81
C TYR A 21 6.30 2.15 16.31
N THR A 22 6.98 2.99 17.08
CA THR A 22 6.90 3.03 18.54
C THR A 22 6.04 4.20 19.02
N SER A 23 5.62 5.10 18.12
CA SER A 23 4.89 6.31 18.48
C SER A 23 3.90 6.77 17.41
N LYS A 24 2.97 7.65 17.84
CA LYS A 24 2.03 8.31 16.95
C LYS A 24 2.69 9.22 15.92
N ASN A 25 3.78 9.88 16.29
CA ASN A 25 4.45 10.83 15.42
C ASN A 25 5.12 10.13 14.23
N GLN A 26 5.72 8.96 14.43
CA GLN A 26 6.32 8.19 13.32
C GLN A 26 5.30 7.80 12.25
N ALA A 27 4.09 7.40 12.66
CA ALA A 27 3.04 7.10 11.69
C ALA A 27 2.55 8.36 10.97
N LEU A 28 2.47 9.50 11.65
CA LEU A 28 2.12 10.78 11.01
C LEU A 28 3.21 11.21 10.02
N ASP A 29 4.48 11.05 10.37
CA ASP A 29 5.61 11.36 9.51
C ASP A 29 5.61 10.47 8.26
N PHE A 30 5.34 9.17 8.42
CA PHE A 30 5.17 8.27 7.28
C PHE A 30 4.01 8.72 6.38
N ILE A 31 2.86 9.06 6.96
CA ILE A 31 1.71 9.51 6.16
C ILE A 31 2.08 10.77 5.37
N ASN A 32 2.65 11.78 6.05
CA ASN A 32 2.90 13.07 5.45
C ASN A 32 4.03 13.05 4.42
N ASN A 33 5.08 12.28 4.68
CA ASN A 33 6.31 12.33 3.89
C ASN A 33 6.45 11.17 2.90
N ILE A 34 5.77 10.04 3.14
CA ILE A 34 5.85 8.84 2.29
C ILE A 34 4.51 8.57 1.59
N ALA A 35 3.43 8.42 2.36
CA ALA A 35 2.15 7.98 1.78
C ALA A 35 1.46 9.05 0.93
N MET A 36 1.41 10.30 1.39
CA MET A 36 0.76 11.40 0.66
C MET A 36 1.49 11.80 -0.64
N PRO A 37 2.83 11.91 -0.68
CA PRO A 37 3.54 12.25 -1.91
C PRO A 37 3.55 11.11 -2.94
N HIS A 38 3.27 9.88 -2.50
CA HIS A 38 3.31 8.71 -3.37
C HIS A 38 2.22 8.76 -4.46
N PRO A 39 2.58 8.50 -5.73
CA PRO A 39 1.68 8.70 -6.89
C PRO A 39 0.37 7.93 -6.78
N TRP A 40 0.41 6.73 -6.19
CA TRP A 40 -0.78 5.96 -5.89
C TRP A 40 -0.62 5.16 -4.60
N TYR A 41 -1.14 5.70 -3.51
CA TYR A 41 -1.19 5.05 -2.20
C TYR A 41 -2.62 5.08 -1.68
N ARG A 42 -3.12 3.95 -1.19
CA ARG A 42 -4.49 3.82 -0.69
C ARG A 42 -4.53 3.04 0.62
N ALA A 43 -5.41 3.46 1.52
CA ALA A 43 -5.75 2.67 2.68
C ALA A 43 -6.63 1.48 2.26
N ILE A 44 -6.40 0.32 2.86
CA ILE A 44 -7.29 -0.83 2.78
C ILE A 44 -8.26 -0.72 3.94
N CYS A 45 -9.55 -0.63 3.66
CA CYS A 45 -10.59 -0.49 4.67
C CYS A 45 -11.49 -1.73 4.74
N VAL A 46 -11.76 -2.20 5.96
CA VAL A 46 -12.78 -3.21 6.29
C VAL A 46 -13.69 -2.59 7.33
N ASP A 47 -15.01 -2.63 7.11
CA ASP A 47 -16.01 -2.03 8.01
C ASP A 47 -15.71 -0.57 8.41
N ASN A 48 -15.33 0.25 7.42
CA ASN A 48 -14.91 1.66 7.58
C ASN A 48 -13.70 1.88 8.49
N ARG A 49 -12.92 0.83 8.78
CA ARG A 49 -11.66 0.91 9.53
C ARG A 49 -10.50 0.59 8.60
N ALA A 50 -9.48 1.42 8.62
CA ALA A 50 -8.28 1.19 7.83
C ALA A 50 -7.45 0.08 8.50
N VAL A 51 -7.26 -1.05 7.82
CA VAL A 51 -6.59 -2.25 8.34
C VAL A 51 -5.23 -2.50 7.68
N GLY A 52 -4.83 -1.61 6.78
CA GLY A 52 -3.62 -1.76 5.99
C GLY A 52 -3.54 -0.71 4.89
N SER A 53 -2.60 -0.91 3.99
CA SER A 53 -2.36 -0.04 2.84
C SER A 53 -1.93 -0.83 1.62
N ILE A 54 -2.10 -0.20 0.46
CA ILE A 54 -1.63 -0.69 -0.83
C ILE A 54 -1.10 0.47 -1.65
N SER A 55 0.02 0.25 -2.33
CA SER A 55 0.69 1.23 -3.17
C SER A 55 1.05 0.64 -4.52
N VAL A 56 1.05 1.47 -5.55
CA VAL A 56 1.51 1.10 -6.89
C VAL A 56 2.56 2.11 -7.34
N THR A 57 3.78 1.64 -7.53
CA THR A 57 4.90 2.45 -8.01
C THR A 57 5.18 2.09 -9.47
N PRO A 58 4.86 2.98 -10.43
CA PRO A 58 5.19 2.70 -11.83
C PRO A 58 6.70 2.66 -12.01
N ASN A 59 7.18 1.71 -12.82
CA ASN A 59 8.60 1.69 -13.18
C ASN A 59 8.90 2.77 -14.24
N SER A 60 10.15 3.18 -14.35
CA SER A 60 10.57 4.28 -15.20
C SER A 60 11.09 3.81 -16.57
N SER A 61 11.24 4.76 -17.49
CA SER A 61 11.92 4.55 -18.78
C SER A 61 11.33 3.41 -19.61
N ASN A 62 12.16 2.47 -20.07
CA ASN A 62 11.74 1.37 -20.94
C ASN A 62 10.84 0.34 -20.25
N ASP A 63 10.76 0.37 -18.91
CA ASP A 63 9.94 -0.53 -18.10
C ASP A 63 8.59 0.08 -17.68
N ARG A 64 8.15 1.19 -18.29
CA ARG A 64 6.87 1.86 -17.99
C ARG A 64 5.61 0.99 -18.10
N CYS A 65 5.70 -0.19 -18.71
CA CYS A 65 4.62 -1.18 -18.76
C CYS A 65 4.55 -2.04 -17.48
N ARG A 66 5.46 -1.83 -16.52
CA ARG A 66 5.57 -2.57 -15.27
C ARG A 66 5.40 -1.62 -14.09
N ALA A 67 4.88 -2.15 -12.99
CA ALA A 67 4.76 -1.44 -11.74
C ALA A 67 5.04 -2.39 -10.57
N GLU A 68 5.56 -1.85 -9.48
CA GLU A 68 5.66 -2.53 -8.21
C GLU A 68 4.35 -2.34 -7.42
N LEU A 69 3.86 -3.43 -6.84
CA LEU A 69 2.69 -3.43 -5.97
C LEU A 69 3.15 -3.75 -4.55
N GLY A 70 3.11 -2.74 -3.67
CA GLY A 70 3.38 -2.90 -2.24
C GLY A 70 2.09 -2.98 -1.45
N TYR A 71 2.03 -3.81 -0.41
CA TYR A 71 0.92 -3.79 0.54
C TYR A 71 1.37 -4.14 1.95
N VAL A 72 0.64 -3.62 2.92
CA VAL A 72 0.79 -3.95 4.34
C VAL A 72 -0.59 -4.20 4.90
N LEU A 73 -0.73 -5.22 5.74
CA LEU A 73 -2.00 -5.60 6.35
C LEU A 73 -1.75 -5.97 7.81
N ALA A 74 -2.62 -5.52 8.71
CA ALA A 74 -2.55 -5.89 10.11
C ALA A 74 -2.71 -7.42 10.27
N TYR A 75 -1.97 -7.99 11.23
CA TYR A 75 -1.81 -9.43 11.39
C TYR A 75 -3.15 -10.16 11.55
N GLU A 76 -4.10 -9.57 12.28
CA GLU A 76 -5.44 -10.13 12.50
C GLU A 76 -6.27 -10.29 11.21
N HIS A 77 -5.83 -9.70 10.10
CA HIS A 77 -6.48 -9.79 8.79
C HIS A 77 -5.78 -10.74 7.81
N TRP A 78 -4.68 -11.38 8.22
CA TRP A 78 -3.96 -12.35 7.40
C TRP A 78 -4.78 -13.63 7.20
N GLY A 79 -4.51 -14.35 6.10
CA GLY A 79 -5.22 -15.59 5.75
C GLY A 79 -6.68 -15.41 5.28
N LYS A 80 -7.20 -14.17 5.23
CA LYS A 80 -8.61 -13.88 4.86
C LYS A 80 -8.80 -13.50 3.38
N GLY A 81 -7.75 -13.58 2.57
CA GLY A 81 -7.79 -13.24 1.14
C GLY A 81 -7.98 -11.74 0.82
N ILE A 82 -7.84 -10.85 1.81
CA ILE A 82 -8.00 -9.40 1.65
C ILE A 82 -6.97 -8.83 0.67
N ALA A 83 -5.68 -9.15 0.88
CA ALA A 83 -4.60 -8.70 0.00
C ALA A 83 -4.87 -9.09 -1.47
N HIS A 84 -5.25 -10.34 -1.73
CA HIS A 84 -5.58 -10.83 -3.08
C HIS A 84 -6.70 -10.04 -3.75
N LYS A 85 -7.80 -9.76 -3.01
CA LYS A 85 -8.91 -8.96 -3.52
C LYS A 85 -8.44 -7.53 -3.86
N CYS A 86 -7.67 -6.91 -2.98
CA CYS A 86 -7.10 -5.59 -3.22
C CYS A 86 -6.19 -5.58 -4.45
N SER A 87 -5.29 -6.56 -4.60
CA SER A 87 -4.39 -6.67 -5.76
C SER A 87 -5.15 -6.81 -7.08
N LYS A 88 -6.24 -7.59 -7.13
CA LYS A 88 -7.09 -7.68 -8.31
C LYS A 88 -7.69 -6.32 -8.67
N ILE A 89 -8.27 -5.61 -7.70
CA ILE A 89 -8.85 -4.28 -7.92
C ILE A 89 -7.78 -3.29 -8.41
N CYS A 90 -6.57 -3.35 -7.85
CA CYS A 90 -5.45 -2.51 -8.28
C CYS A 90 -5.08 -2.80 -9.74
N GLY A 91 -4.94 -4.08 -10.12
CA GLY A 91 -4.68 -4.47 -11.50
C GLY A 91 -5.72 -3.92 -12.47
N PHE A 92 -7.01 -4.11 -12.17
CA PHE A 92 -8.10 -3.61 -13.02
C PHE A 92 -8.13 -2.08 -13.13
N LYS A 93 -7.82 -1.34 -12.06
CA LYS A 93 -7.86 0.13 -12.09
C LYS A 93 -6.61 0.77 -12.67
N TYR A 94 -5.45 0.16 -12.47
CA TYR A 94 -4.16 0.79 -12.76
C TYR A 94 -3.63 0.41 -14.15
N PHE A 95 -3.78 -0.86 -14.55
CA PHE A 95 -3.20 -1.37 -15.81
C PHE A 95 -3.75 -0.69 -17.09
N PRO A 96 -5.06 -0.39 -17.21
CA PRO A 96 -5.57 0.37 -18.35
C PRO A 96 -4.98 1.77 -18.47
N ARG A 97 -4.61 2.38 -17.33
CA ARG A 97 -4.03 3.72 -17.25
C ARG A 97 -2.55 3.76 -17.66
N MET A 98 -1.84 2.62 -17.55
CA MET A 98 -0.47 2.47 -18.05
C MET A 98 -0.44 2.22 -19.57
N ALA A 99 -1.43 1.52 -20.11
CA ALA A 99 -1.55 1.27 -21.55
C ALA A 99 -1.84 2.53 -22.38
N LEU A 100 -2.45 3.57 -21.78
CA LEU A 100 -2.76 4.83 -22.45
C LEU A 100 -1.52 5.71 -22.78
N PHE A 101 -0.33 5.37 -22.27
CA PHE A 101 0.91 6.07 -22.62
C PHE A 101 1.64 5.48 -23.84
N ARG A 102 0.99 4.57 -24.59
CA ARG A 102 1.51 4.00 -25.85
C ARG A 102 1.14 4.79 -27.11
N GLU A 103 0.30 5.82 -27.00
CA GLU A 103 -0.09 6.67 -28.13
C GLU A 103 0.11 8.14 -27.79
N ALA A 104 1.37 8.59 -27.86
CA ALA A 104 1.79 9.99 -27.98
C ALA A 104 3.18 10.03 -28.64
#